data_AF-A0AAE6NK31-F1
#
_entry.id   AF-A0AAE6NK31-F1
#
_cell.length_a   1.000
_cell.length_b   1.000
_cell.length_c   1.000
_cell.angle_alpha   90.00
_cell.angle_beta   90.00
_cell.angle_gamma   90.00
#
_symmetry.space_group_name_H-M   'P 1'
#
loop_
_entity.id
_entity.type
_entity.pdbx_description
1 polymer ?
#
loop_
_entity_poly.entity_id
_entity_poly.type
_entity_poly.pdbx_seq_one_letter_code
_entity_poly.pdbx_strand_id
1 'polypeptide(L)'
;MPTTPAHDDTLARRLQHLEDKESLRALMIHGWRALDRKDWRTWIECWAEDAVLEFGPWDHIHGREAILAKVIEAEAPYATMQHHLLNMDFEVRGDRATGIGYMWFVAVTGPGTAASPYAMGGPYAWEYTRTADGWRLTRQQLGVWWTMGEDTLDAFTPAGQGVPPRPTETGEAPYDTP
;
A
#
# COMPACT_ATOMS: atom_id res chain seq x y z
N MET A 1 25.56 8.20 36.46
CA MET A 1 26.71 8.05 35.54
C MET A 1 26.54 9.08 34.44
N PRO A 2 27.48 9.99 34.19
CA PRO A 2 27.37 10.92 33.06
C PRO A 2 27.54 10.12 31.77
N THR A 3 26.57 10.21 30.85
CA THR A 3 26.72 9.69 29.49
C THR A 3 27.73 10.54 28.73
N THR A 4 28.60 9.89 27.97
CA THR A 4 29.64 10.56 27.16
C THR A 4 29.00 11.02 25.84
N PRO A 5 29.39 12.18 25.27
CA PRO A 5 28.75 12.74 24.06
C PRO A 5 28.53 11.75 22.90
N ALA A 6 29.49 10.86 22.64
CA ALA A 6 29.39 9.86 21.58
C ALA A 6 28.30 8.79 21.82
N HIS A 7 27.98 8.50 23.09
CA HIS A 7 26.88 7.62 23.47
C HIS A 7 25.54 8.31 23.23
N ASP A 8 25.45 9.61 23.53
CA ASP A 8 24.24 10.41 23.32
C ASP A 8 23.94 10.62 21.83
N ASP A 9 24.97 10.85 21.00
CA ASP A 9 24.84 10.93 19.53
C ASP A 9 24.37 9.60 18.93
N THR A 10 24.85 8.48 19.47
CA THR A 10 24.43 7.14 19.02
C THR A 10 22.98 6.86 19.39
N LEU A 11 22.55 7.25 20.60
CA LEU A 11 21.16 7.14 21.03
C LEU A 11 20.24 8.02 20.18
N ALA A 12 20.60 9.29 19.97
CA ALA A 12 19.83 10.23 19.17
C ALA A 12 19.61 9.70 17.74
N ARG A 13 20.66 9.16 17.10
CA ARG A 13 20.54 8.55 15.76
C ARG A 13 19.63 7.32 15.74
N ARG A 14 19.72 6.45 16.76
CA ARG A 14 18.86 5.27 16.87
C ARG A 14 17.39 5.64 17.11
N LEU A 15 17.15 6.67 17.93
CA LEU A 15 15.82 7.19 18.20
C LEU A 15 15.21 7.82 16.94
N GLN A 16 15.96 8.68 16.24
CA GLN A 16 15.52 9.28 14.98
C GLN A 16 15.12 8.22 13.96
N HIS A 17 15.90 7.14 13.85
CA HIS A 17 15.56 6.04 12.93
C HIS A 17 14.23 5.35 13.31
N LEU A 18 13.94 5.17 14.59
CA LEU A 18 12.66 4.61 15.04
C LEU A 18 11.50 5.58 14.79
N GLU A 19 11.69 6.87 15.06
CA GLU A 19 10.71 7.93 14.81
C GLU A 19 10.38 8.06 13.31
N ASP A 20 11.37 7.87 12.45
CA ASP A 20 11.18 7.88 11.00
C ASP A 20 10.37 6.68 10.52
N LYS A 21 10.69 5.47 10.99
CA LYS A 21 9.92 4.27 10.67
C LYS A 21 8.48 4.38 11.16
N GLU A 22 8.27 4.97 12.34
CA GLU A 22 6.91 5.20 12.86
C GLU A 22 6.19 6.29 12.06
N SER A 23 6.87 7.37 11.68
CA SER A 23 6.29 8.43 10.85
C SER A 23 5.84 7.91 9.48
N LEU A 24 6.63 7.02 8.85
CA LEU A 24 6.27 6.34 7.61
C LEU A 24 5.06 5.43 7.81
N ARG A 25 5.04 4.61 8.88
CA ARG A 25 3.89 3.75 9.20
C ARG A 25 2.62 4.58 9.43
N ALA A 26 2.73 5.69 10.16
CA ALA A 26 1.64 6.61 10.43
C ALA A 26 1.13 7.30 9.14
N LEU A 27 2.02 7.72 8.24
CA LEU A 27 1.68 8.27 6.92
C LEU A 27 0.80 7.29 6.12
N MET A 28 1.22 6.02 6.06
CA MET A 28 0.49 4.97 5.35
C MET A 28 -0.88 4.69 5.98
N ILE A 29 -0.96 4.60 7.31
CA ILE A 29 -2.24 4.40 8.00
C ILE A 29 -3.17 5.61 7.78
N HIS A 30 -2.63 6.82 7.86
CA HIS A 30 -3.40 8.06 7.70
C HIS A 30 -3.99 8.17 6.29
N GLY A 31 -3.16 8.01 5.26
CA GLY A 31 -3.57 8.09 3.87
C GLY A 31 -4.63 7.04 3.52
N TRP A 32 -4.39 5.76 3.82
CA TRP A 32 -5.31 4.70 3.38
C TRP A 32 -6.64 4.69 4.14
N ARG A 33 -6.65 5.13 5.41
CA ARG A 33 -7.91 5.36 6.12
C ARG A 33 -8.69 6.54 5.55
N ALA A 34 -8.01 7.57 5.03
CA ALA A 34 -8.66 8.67 4.32
C ALA A 34 -9.21 8.20 2.98
N LEU A 35 -8.43 7.40 2.24
CA LEU A 35 -8.84 6.76 0.99
C LEU A 35 -10.14 5.96 1.17
N ASP A 36 -10.17 5.03 2.13
CA ASP A 36 -11.35 4.20 2.43
C ASP A 36 -12.62 5.00 2.75
N ARG A 37 -12.45 6.23 3.25
CA ARG A 37 -13.53 7.17 3.58
C ARG A 37 -13.84 8.15 2.46
N LYS A 38 -13.16 8.03 1.32
CA LYS A 38 -13.26 8.95 0.18
C LYS A 38 -12.87 10.39 0.54
N ASP A 39 -12.02 10.56 1.57
CA ASP A 39 -11.37 11.83 1.87
C ASP A 39 -10.14 12.00 0.96
N TRP A 40 -10.43 12.34 -0.29
CA TRP A 40 -9.46 12.40 -1.38
C TRP A 40 -8.35 13.42 -1.11
N ARG A 41 -8.70 14.54 -0.45
CA ARG A 41 -7.75 15.60 -0.13
C ARG A 41 -6.71 15.11 0.88
N THR A 42 -7.15 14.51 1.98
CA THR A 42 -6.24 13.99 3.00
C THR A 42 -5.37 12.86 2.44
N TRP A 43 -5.94 11.98 1.62
CA TRP A 43 -5.17 10.90 0.98
C TRP A 43 -4.10 11.46 0.06
N ILE A 44 -4.43 12.42 -0.81
CA ILE A 44 -3.48 12.91 -1.82
C ILE A 44 -2.39 13.81 -1.22
N GLU A 45 -2.65 14.47 -0.09
CA GLU A 45 -1.64 15.23 0.68
C GLU A 45 -0.47 14.35 1.16
N CYS A 46 -0.65 13.03 1.22
CA CYS A 46 0.42 12.07 1.55
C CYS A 46 1.45 11.89 0.42
N TRP A 47 1.14 12.31 -0.81
CA TRP A 47 1.95 12.09 -2.01
C TRP A 47 2.79 13.33 -2.35
N ALA A 48 4.01 13.11 -2.86
CA ALA A 48 4.83 14.16 -3.44
C ALA A 48 4.18 14.74 -4.72
N GLU A 49 4.61 15.93 -5.15
CA GLU A 49 4.02 16.63 -6.31
C GLU A 49 4.23 15.83 -7.62
N ASP A 50 5.43 15.30 -7.77
CA ASP A 50 5.93 14.52 -8.89
C ASP A 50 5.85 13.00 -8.63
N ALA A 51 5.00 12.57 -7.71
CA ALA A 51 4.92 11.17 -7.34
C ALA A 51 4.47 10.28 -8.50
N VAL A 52 4.84 9.01 -8.45
CA VAL A 52 4.50 8.01 -9.46
C VAL A 52 3.69 6.86 -8.85
N LEU A 53 2.58 6.50 -9.49
CA LEU A 53 1.79 5.32 -9.18
C LEU A 53 1.92 4.31 -10.33
N GLU A 54 2.37 3.12 -9.99
CA GLU A 54 2.47 1.96 -10.87
C GLU A 54 1.55 0.87 -10.34
N PHE A 55 0.58 0.46 -11.14
CA PHE A 55 -0.32 -0.63 -10.80
C PHE A 55 -0.52 -1.46 -12.05
N GLY A 56 -0.27 -2.76 -12.00
CA GLY A 56 -0.21 -3.61 -13.20
C GLY A 56 -1.38 -3.44 -14.19
N PRO A 57 -2.65 -3.38 -13.74
CA PRO A 57 -3.80 -3.12 -14.60
C PRO A 57 -3.90 -1.70 -15.18
N TRP A 58 -3.14 -0.73 -14.67
CA TRP A 58 -3.11 0.66 -15.11
C TRP A 58 -1.79 0.99 -15.80
N ASP A 59 -1.79 2.07 -16.57
CA ASP A 59 -0.55 2.68 -17.05
C ASP A 59 0.21 3.34 -15.88
N HIS A 60 1.49 3.65 -16.07
CA HIS A 60 2.27 4.43 -15.12
C HIS A 60 1.72 5.85 -15.03
N ILE A 61 1.30 6.27 -13.83
CA ILE A 61 0.67 7.57 -13.60
C ILE A 61 1.65 8.48 -12.90
N HIS A 62 1.98 9.59 -13.54
CA HIS A 62 2.96 10.55 -13.02
C HIS A 62 2.27 11.87 -12.63
N GLY A 63 2.59 12.34 -11.43
CA GLY A 63 2.10 13.59 -10.88
C GLY A 63 0.88 13.41 -9.98
N ARG A 64 0.88 14.16 -8.87
CA ARG A 64 -0.13 14.07 -7.81
C ARG A 64 -1.56 14.25 -8.32
N GLU A 65 -1.79 15.21 -9.20
CA GLU A 65 -3.13 15.48 -9.74
C GLU A 65 -3.65 14.34 -10.64
N ALA A 66 -2.78 13.76 -11.46
CA ALA A 66 -3.15 12.64 -12.34
C ALA A 66 -3.45 11.38 -11.52
N ILE A 67 -2.64 11.13 -10.47
CA ILE A 67 -2.87 10.05 -9.51
C ILE A 67 -4.23 10.21 -8.83
N LEU A 68 -4.55 11.42 -8.36
CA LEU A 68 -5.84 11.72 -7.74
C LEU A 68 -7.01 11.44 -8.67
N ALA A 69 -6.94 11.94 -9.91
CA ALA A 69 -8.00 11.74 -10.89
C ALA A 69 -8.26 10.26 -11.15
N LYS A 70 -7.19 9.46 -11.35
CA LYS A 70 -7.33 8.02 -11.60
C LYS A 70 -7.91 7.27 -10.40
N VAL A 71 -7.42 7.54 -9.20
CA VAL A 71 -7.90 6.83 -8.00
C VAL A 71 -9.35 7.19 -7.70
N ILE A 72 -9.77 8.44 -7.91
CA ILE A 72 -11.20 8.80 -7.80
C ILE A 72 -12.03 8.02 -8.83
N GLU A 73 -11.60 7.96 -10.09
CA GLU A 73 -12.29 7.18 -11.14
C GLU A 73 -12.46 5.71 -10.73
N ALA A 74 -11.40 5.08 -10.22
CA ALA A 74 -11.39 3.67 -9.87
C ALA A 74 -12.17 3.35 -8.58
N GLU A 75 -12.07 4.19 -7.55
CA GLU A 75 -12.55 3.87 -6.20
C GLU A 75 -13.94 4.48 -5.89
N ALA A 76 -14.34 5.55 -6.60
CA ALA A 76 -15.65 6.18 -6.37
C ALA A 76 -16.85 5.24 -6.51
N PRO A 77 -16.87 4.24 -7.42
CA PRO A 77 -18.00 3.33 -7.59
C PRO A 77 -18.24 2.39 -6.40
N TYR A 78 -17.22 2.03 -5.61
CA TYR A 78 -17.40 1.13 -4.47
C TYR A 78 -18.30 1.76 -3.40
N ALA A 79 -19.30 1.01 -2.91
CA ALA A 79 -20.16 1.49 -1.83
C ALA A 79 -19.36 1.69 -0.54
N THR A 80 -18.48 0.73 -0.24
CA THR A 80 -17.52 0.74 0.86
C THR A 80 -16.30 -0.06 0.47
N MET A 81 -15.13 0.35 0.94
CA MET A 81 -13.88 -0.34 0.69
C MET A 81 -12.96 -0.28 1.91
N GLN A 82 -12.03 -1.21 1.96
CA GLN A 82 -11.03 -1.32 3.00
C GLN A 82 -9.69 -1.72 2.40
N HIS A 83 -8.68 -0.91 2.65
CA HIS A 83 -7.30 -1.24 2.33
C HIS A 83 -6.55 -1.69 3.57
N HIS A 84 -6.21 -2.97 3.62
CA HIS A 84 -5.36 -3.53 4.67
C HIS A 84 -3.91 -3.54 4.20
N LEU A 85 -3.06 -2.78 4.89
CA LEU A 85 -1.61 -2.78 4.69
C LEU A 85 -0.96 -3.73 5.69
N LEU A 86 -0.51 -4.87 5.19
CA LEU A 86 0.01 -5.99 5.98
C LEU A 86 1.52 -6.08 5.85
N ASN A 87 2.18 -6.61 6.89
CA ASN A 87 3.61 -6.90 6.93
C ASN A 87 4.51 -5.74 6.44
N MET A 88 4.13 -4.51 6.78
CA MET A 88 4.90 -3.33 6.38
C MET A 88 6.27 -3.29 7.05
N ASP A 89 7.32 -3.09 6.25
CA ASP A 89 8.66 -2.76 6.70
C ASP A 89 9.26 -1.60 5.90
N PHE A 90 10.17 -0.87 6.52
CA PHE A 90 10.76 0.36 6.00
C PHE A 90 12.27 0.40 6.24
N GLU A 91 13.01 0.81 5.22
CA GLU A 91 14.43 1.18 5.30
C GLU A 91 14.57 2.70 5.16
N VAL A 92 15.19 3.35 6.14
CA VAL A 92 15.41 4.80 6.15
C VAL A 92 16.88 5.12 5.94
N ARG A 93 17.17 6.01 4.99
CA ARG A 93 18.50 6.49 4.63
C ARG A 93 18.48 8.02 4.53
N GLY A 94 18.68 8.69 5.66
CA GLY A 94 18.67 10.15 5.76
C GLY A 94 17.28 10.75 5.52
N ASP A 95 17.14 11.45 4.39
CA ASP A 95 15.89 12.06 3.92
C ASP A 95 15.16 11.21 2.88
N ARG A 96 15.64 10.01 2.58
CA ARG A 96 14.98 9.02 1.71
C ARG A 96 14.59 7.78 2.50
N ALA A 97 13.53 7.12 2.07
CA ALA A 97 13.18 5.80 2.57
C ALA A 97 12.56 4.92 1.48
N THR A 98 12.66 3.62 1.67
CA THR A 98 11.91 2.62 0.89
C THR A 98 11.03 1.82 1.84
N GLY A 99 9.92 1.31 1.33
CA GLY A 99 9.04 0.43 2.08
C GLY A 99 8.51 -0.71 1.24
N ILE A 100 8.10 -1.78 1.91
CA ILE A 100 7.40 -2.91 1.33
C ILE A 100 6.21 -3.28 2.20
N GLY A 101 5.23 -3.94 1.61
CA GLY A 101 4.11 -4.51 2.34
C GLY A 101 3.26 -5.41 1.46
N TYR A 102 2.19 -5.93 2.03
CA TYR A 102 1.16 -6.65 1.30
C TYR A 102 -0.17 -5.91 1.39
N MET A 103 -0.87 -5.88 0.26
CA MET A 103 -2.24 -5.41 0.18
C MET A 103 -3.20 -6.55 0.46
N TRP A 104 -4.24 -6.27 1.24
CA TRP A 104 -5.52 -6.95 1.12
C TRP A 104 -6.63 -5.90 1.02
N PHE A 105 -7.10 -5.70 -0.21
CA PHE A 105 -8.23 -4.83 -0.52
C PHE A 105 -9.52 -5.63 -0.46
N VAL A 106 -10.55 -5.06 0.15
CA VAL A 106 -11.91 -5.62 0.19
C VAL A 106 -12.89 -4.51 -0.12
N ALA A 107 -13.82 -4.73 -1.06
CA ALA A 107 -14.82 -3.75 -1.41
C ALA A 107 -16.20 -4.37 -1.67
N VAL A 108 -17.22 -3.59 -1.30
CA VAL A 108 -18.62 -3.86 -1.64
C VAL A 108 -18.92 -3.09 -2.92
N THR A 109 -19.15 -3.84 -3.99
CA THR A 109 -19.32 -3.30 -5.35
C THR A 109 -20.68 -2.67 -5.61
N GLY A 110 -21.68 -2.95 -4.78
CA GLY A 110 -23.01 -2.36 -4.91
C GLY A 110 -23.97 -2.73 -3.77
N PRO A 111 -25.18 -2.16 -3.75
CA PRO A 111 -26.19 -2.49 -2.76
C PRO A 111 -26.51 -3.99 -2.76
N GLY A 112 -26.48 -4.61 -1.58
CA GLY A 112 -26.78 -6.04 -1.42
C GLY A 112 -25.62 -7.00 -1.72
N THR A 113 -24.45 -6.53 -2.15
CA THR A 113 -23.28 -7.40 -2.43
C THR A 113 -22.39 -7.67 -1.22
N ALA A 114 -22.76 -7.17 -0.03
CA ALA A 114 -21.94 -7.30 1.19
C ALA A 114 -21.67 -8.75 1.63
N ALA A 115 -22.53 -9.71 1.27
CA ALA A 115 -22.32 -11.14 1.56
C ALA A 115 -21.26 -11.81 0.65
N SER A 116 -20.88 -11.15 -0.45
CA SER A 116 -19.87 -11.62 -1.39
C SER A 116 -19.07 -10.41 -1.92
N PRO A 117 -18.25 -9.79 -1.06
CA PRO A 117 -17.45 -8.64 -1.49
C PRO A 117 -16.39 -9.07 -2.51
N TYR A 118 -15.96 -8.11 -3.32
CA TYR A 118 -14.76 -8.26 -4.11
C TYR A 118 -13.54 -8.11 -3.20
N ALA A 119 -12.51 -8.92 -3.43
CA ALA A 119 -11.24 -8.78 -2.74
C ALA A 119 -10.05 -9.06 -3.67
N MET A 120 -8.92 -8.45 -3.37
CA MET A 120 -7.66 -8.70 -4.07
C MET A 120 -6.48 -8.47 -3.13
N GLY A 121 -5.35 -9.08 -3.49
CA GLY A 121 -4.12 -8.88 -2.74
C GLY A 121 -2.87 -9.12 -3.56
N GLY A 122 -1.76 -8.62 -3.02
CA GLY A 122 -0.47 -8.64 -3.69
C GLY A 122 0.53 -7.69 -3.01
N PRO A 123 1.71 -7.50 -3.61
CA PRO A 123 2.80 -6.76 -3.00
C PRO A 123 2.66 -5.25 -3.23
N TYR A 124 3.08 -4.50 -2.24
CA TYR A 124 3.44 -3.10 -2.36
C TYR A 124 4.96 -2.92 -2.33
N ALA A 125 5.46 -1.99 -3.13
CA ALA A 125 6.77 -1.37 -2.95
C ALA A 125 6.60 0.16 -2.97
N TRP A 126 7.28 0.84 -2.07
CA TRP A 126 7.15 2.27 -1.86
C TRP A 126 8.50 2.96 -1.80
N GLU A 127 8.53 4.21 -2.26
CA GLU A 127 9.65 5.13 -2.08
C GLU A 127 9.13 6.44 -1.48
N TYR A 128 9.95 7.05 -0.62
CA TYR A 128 9.57 8.25 0.14
C TYR A 128 10.70 9.28 0.18
N THR A 129 10.31 10.53 0.34
CA THR A 129 11.22 11.61 0.71
C THR A 129 10.72 12.36 1.93
N ARG A 130 11.63 12.79 2.79
CA ARG A 130 11.34 13.72 3.88
C ARG A 130 11.32 15.14 3.33
N THR A 131 10.29 15.88 3.69
CA THR A 131 10.16 17.32 3.44
C THR A 131 10.17 18.07 4.77
N ALA A 132 10.15 19.41 4.72
CA ALA A 132 9.97 20.22 5.91
C ALA A 132 8.66 19.90 6.66
N ASP A 133 7.63 19.44 5.92
CA ASP A 133 6.30 19.08 6.43
C ASP A 133 6.14 17.57 6.66
N GLY A 134 7.25 16.85 6.83
CA GLY A 134 7.28 15.40 7.06
C GLY A 134 7.45 14.56 5.80
N TRP A 135 7.28 13.25 5.93
CA TRP A 135 7.47 12.29 4.83
C TRP A 135 6.36 12.41 3.78
N ARG A 136 6.72 12.17 2.51
CA ARG A 136 5.81 12.07 1.37
C ARG A 136 6.16 10.86 0.52
N LEU A 137 5.13 10.20 0.00
CA LEU A 137 5.25 9.08 -0.92
C LEU A 137 5.65 9.62 -2.31
N THR A 138 6.79 9.19 -2.82
CA THR A 138 7.30 9.59 -4.15
C THR A 138 7.03 8.53 -5.20
N ARG A 139 6.92 7.26 -4.80
CA ARG A 139 6.56 6.18 -5.70
C ARG A 139 5.79 5.10 -4.98
N GLN A 140 4.79 4.55 -5.64
CA GLN A 140 4.10 3.35 -5.22
C GLN A 140 3.98 2.39 -6.39
N GLN A 141 4.45 1.19 -6.18
CA GLN A 141 4.21 0.06 -7.05
C GLN A 141 3.29 -0.93 -6.34
N LEU A 142 2.23 -1.36 -7.04
CA LEU A 142 1.28 -2.35 -6.57
C LEU A 142 1.17 -3.49 -7.58
N GLY A 143 1.33 -4.72 -7.10
CA GLY A 143 1.07 -5.94 -7.84
C GLY A 143 -0.23 -6.61 -7.40
N VAL A 144 -0.81 -7.41 -8.29
CA VAL A 144 -1.97 -8.27 -8.00
C VAL A 144 -1.53 -9.72 -8.15
N TRP A 145 -1.66 -10.50 -7.08
CA TRP A 145 -1.34 -11.93 -7.08
C TRP A 145 -2.58 -12.80 -7.05
N TRP A 146 -3.67 -12.31 -6.45
CA TRP A 146 -4.93 -13.03 -6.37
C TRP A 146 -6.10 -12.06 -6.32
N THR A 147 -7.26 -12.55 -6.77
CA THR A 147 -8.57 -11.91 -6.67
C THR A 147 -9.59 -12.91 -6.16
N MET A 148 -10.67 -12.42 -5.57
CA MET A 148 -11.80 -13.20 -5.06
C MET A 148 -13.08 -12.39 -5.24
N GLY A 149 -14.18 -13.07 -5.57
CA GLY A 149 -15.45 -12.41 -5.86
C GLY A 149 -15.53 -11.89 -7.29
N GLU A 150 -16.68 -11.31 -7.63
CA GLU A 150 -16.95 -10.80 -8.97
C GLU A 150 -16.48 -9.34 -9.08
N ASP A 151 -15.59 -9.05 -10.04
CA ASP A 151 -15.21 -7.69 -10.41
C ASP A 151 -16.28 -7.07 -11.30
N THR A 152 -17.45 -6.77 -10.72
CA THR A 152 -18.61 -6.26 -11.46
C THR A 152 -18.39 -4.89 -12.11
N LEU A 153 -17.26 -4.24 -11.81
CA LEU A 153 -16.89 -2.91 -12.30
C LEU A 153 -15.81 -2.97 -13.38
N ASP A 154 -15.31 -4.16 -13.71
CA ASP A 154 -14.17 -4.37 -14.61
C ASP A 154 -12.96 -3.49 -14.25
N ALA A 155 -12.81 -3.14 -12.96
CA ALA A 155 -11.81 -2.19 -12.49
C ALA A 155 -10.39 -2.79 -12.49
N PHE A 156 -10.30 -4.12 -12.45
CA PHE A 156 -9.05 -4.85 -12.19
C PHE A 156 -8.82 -6.05 -13.10
N THR A 157 -9.78 -6.40 -13.96
CA THR A 157 -9.62 -7.48 -14.93
C THR A 157 -8.69 -7.04 -16.06
N PRO A 158 -7.45 -7.57 -16.16
CA PRO A 158 -6.58 -7.24 -17.27
C PRO A 158 -7.15 -7.84 -18.55
N ALA A 159 -7.04 -7.15 -19.69
CA ALA A 159 -7.31 -7.76 -20.97
C ALA A 159 -6.41 -8.99 -21.18
N GLY A 160 -6.97 -10.19 -21.05
CA GLY A 160 -6.34 -11.45 -21.50
C GLY A 160 -5.49 -12.23 -20.51
N GLN A 161 -5.53 -12.00 -19.20
CA GLN A 161 -4.89 -12.91 -18.22
C GLN A 161 -5.93 -13.48 -17.26
N GLY A 162 -6.37 -14.71 -17.56
CA GLY A 162 -7.18 -15.48 -16.63
C GLY A 162 -6.42 -15.76 -15.34
N VAL A 163 -7.16 -15.81 -14.23
CA VAL A 163 -6.64 -16.27 -12.94
C VAL A 163 -5.90 -17.60 -13.16
N PRO A 164 -4.62 -17.74 -12.77
CA PRO A 164 -3.91 -19.01 -12.91
C PRO A 164 -4.69 -20.09 -12.13
N PRO A 165 -4.85 -21.31 -12.69
CA PRO A 165 -5.58 -22.36 -12.01
C PRO A 165 -4.96 -22.61 -10.64
N ARG A 166 -5.81 -22.80 -9.63
CA ARG A 166 -5.39 -23.21 -8.27
C ARG A 166 -4.43 -24.39 -8.41
N PRO A 167 -3.28 -24.43 -7.69
CA PRO A 167 -2.46 -25.62 -7.65
C PRO A 167 -3.39 -26.79 -7.29
N THR A 168 -3.46 -27.79 -8.16
CA THR A 168 -4.14 -29.04 -7.84
C THR A 168 -3.56 -29.55 -6.53
N GLU A 169 -4.41 -29.97 -5.59
CA GLU A 169 -3.99 -30.69 -4.38
C GLU A 169 -3.24 -31.95 -4.80
N THR A 170 -1.95 -31.83 -5.08
CA THR A 170 -1.05 -32.97 -5.17
C THR A 170 -0.66 -33.29 -3.74
N GLY A 171 -1.36 -34.29 -3.21
CA GLY A 171 -1.02 -35.17 -2.08
C GLY A 171 -0.10 -34.62 -1.00
N GLU A 172 -0.61 -34.58 0.23
CA GLU A 172 0.19 -34.55 1.45
C GLU A 172 1.37 -35.52 1.35
N ALA A 173 2.59 -34.98 1.33
CA ALA A 173 3.76 -35.73 1.75
C ALA A 173 3.83 -35.63 3.28
N PRO A 174 3.91 -36.75 4.02
CA PRO A 174 4.02 -36.69 5.47
C PRO A 174 5.37 -36.07 5.85
N TYR A 175 5.35 -35.18 6.83
CA TYR A 175 6.56 -34.63 7.44
C TYR A 175 7.34 -35.75 8.12
N ASP A 176 8.50 -36.12 7.56
CA ASP A 176 9.49 -36.91 8.27
C ASP A 176 10.25 -36.03 9.26
N THR A 177 10.21 -36.42 10.53
CA THR A 177 10.94 -35.78 11.62
C THR A 177 12.29 -36.48 11.80
N PRO A 178 13.38 -35.73 12.00
CA PRO A 178 14.45 -36.17 12.89
C PRO A 178 14.46 -35.35 14.20
#